data_AF-A0A3D2QDJ3-F1
#
_entry.id   AF-A0A3D2QDJ3-F1
#
_cell.length_a   1.000
_cell.length_b   1.000
_cell.length_c   1.000
_cell.angle_alpha   90.00
_cell.angle_beta   90.00
_cell.angle_gamma   90.00
#
_symmetry.space_group_name_H-M   'P 1'
#
loop_
_entity.id
_entity.type
_entity.pdbx_description
1 polymer ?
#
loop_
_entity_poly.entity_id
_entity_poly.type
_entity_poly.pdbx_seq_one_letter_code
_entity_poly.pdbx_strand_id
1 'polypeptide(L)'
;MTRYQVIPARLHGTVQVPSSKSMGHRLCICAGLSEDTCTVDNIALSKDIEATNRCLAALDVPLTEAEPAAAGRKAFTYGKGGAWRQLDGA
;
A
#
# COMPACT_ATOMS: atom_id res chain seq x y z
N MET A 1 -1.29 -4.05 26.25
CA MET A 1 -1.90 -5.32 25.80
C MET A 1 -3.39 -5.08 25.65
N THR A 2 -3.96 -5.23 24.45
CA THR A 2 -5.39 -5.00 24.23
C THR A 2 -6.16 -6.30 24.46
N ARG A 3 -7.25 -6.26 25.22
CA ARG A 3 -8.13 -7.40 25.48
C ARG A 3 -9.43 -7.22 24.73
N TYR A 4 -9.82 -8.24 23.96
CA TYR A 4 -11.12 -8.29 23.28
C TYR A 4 -12.00 -9.32 23.98
N GLN A 5 -13.28 -8.99 24.20
CA GLN A 5 -14.31 -9.92 24.63
C GLN A 5 -15.21 -10.23 23.44
N VAL A 6 -15.33 -11.50 23.07
CA VAL A 6 -16.18 -11.96 21.98
C VAL A 6 -17.35 -12.72 22.57
N ILE A 7 -18.56 -12.25 22.30
CA ILE A 7 -19.82 -12.87 22.77
C ILE A 7 -20.46 -13.55 21.55
N PRO A 8 -20.71 -14.87 21.57
CA PRO A 8 -21.32 -15.57 20.45
C PRO A 8 -22.73 -15.04 20.12
N ALA A 9 -23.00 -14.77 18.85
CA ALA A 9 -24.32 -14.38 18.34
C ALA A 9 -24.43 -14.74 16.84
N ARG A 10 -25.66 -14.80 16.32
CA ARG A 10 -25.88 -14.88 14.85
C ARG A 10 -25.55 -13.52 14.25
N LEU A 11 -24.61 -13.49 13.31
CA LEU A 11 -24.27 -12.27 12.57
C LEU A 11 -25.33 -11.99 11.50
N HIS A 12 -25.69 -10.71 11.34
CA HIS A 12 -26.53 -10.22 10.26
C HIS A 12 -26.04 -8.85 9.78
N GLY A 13 -26.25 -8.53 8.49
CA GLY A 13 -25.84 -7.26 7.89
C GLY A 13 -24.88 -7.43 6.71
N THR A 14 -24.30 -6.33 6.26
CA THR A 14 -23.35 -6.28 5.14
C THR A 14 -22.04 -5.69 5.62
N VAL A 15 -20.92 -6.25 5.13
CA VAL A 15 -19.58 -5.72 5.37
C VAL A 15 -18.91 -5.45 4.02
N GLN A 16 -18.18 -4.35 3.94
CA GLN A 16 -17.30 -4.12 2.80
C GLN A 16 -16.07 -5.01 2.95
N VAL A 17 -15.89 -5.94 2.01
CA VAL A 17 -14.76 -6.88 2.03
C VAL A 17 -13.45 -6.08 2.00
N PRO A 18 -12.51 -6.32 2.94
CA PRO A 18 -11.20 -5.68 2.92
C PRO A 18 -10.43 -6.05 1.66
N SER A 19 -9.60 -5.15 1.15
CA SER A 19 -8.70 -5.51 0.06
C SER A 19 -7.61 -6.49 0.53
N SER A 20 -7.01 -7.20 -0.42
CA SER A 20 -5.99 -8.21 -0.12
C SER A 20 -4.68 -7.56 0.32
N LYS A 21 -4.26 -7.84 1.56
CA LYS A 21 -2.99 -7.37 2.14
C LYS A 21 -1.79 -7.80 1.29
N SER A 22 -1.73 -9.07 0.92
CA SER A 22 -0.59 -9.62 0.14
C SER A 22 -0.54 -9.05 -1.27
N MET A 23 -1.69 -8.78 -1.89
CA MET A 23 -1.73 -8.15 -3.21
C MET A 23 -1.33 -6.69 -3.14
N GLY A 24 -1.90 -5.93 -2.19
CA GLY A 24 -1.54 -4.51 -1.99
C GLY A 24 -0.03 -4.35 -1.79
N HIS A 25 0.57 -5.16 -0.94
CA HIS A 25 2.01 -5.12 -0.69
C HIS A 25 2.84 -5.37 -1.95
N ARG A 26 2.51 -6.40 -2.75
CA ARG A 26 3.20 -6.70 -4.01
C ARG A 26 3.03 -5.57 -5.03
N LEU A 27 1.83 -5.01 -5.15
CA LEU A 27 1.55 -3.92 -6.07
C LEU A 27 2.34 -2.67 -5.71
N CYS A 28 2.45 -2.31 -4.43
CA CYS A 28 3.28 -1.20 -3.97
C CYS A 28 4.76 -1.37 -4.38
N ILE A 29 5.32 -2.57 -4.19
CA ILE A 29 6.70 -2.87 -4.59
C ILE A 29 6.85 -2.76 -6.12
N CYS A 30 5.98 -3.40 -6.89
CA CYS A 30 6.05 -3.35 -8.35
C CYS A 30 5.89 -1.92 -8.88
N ALA A 31 5.00 -1.12 -8.30
CA ALA A 31 4.81 0.27 -8.66
C ALA A 31 6.05 1.11 -8.34
N GLY A 32 6.67 0.93 -7.18
CA GLY A 32 7.89 1.67 -6.81
C GLY A 32 9.13 1.27 -7.61
N LEU A 33 9.19 0.04 -8.12
CA LEU A 33 10.27 -0.44 -8.99
C LEU A 33 10.00 -0.19 -10.48
N SER A 34 8.82 0.34 -10.83
CA SER A 34 8.40 0.56 -12.22
C SER A 34 9.27 1.62 -12.91
N GLU A 35 9.42 1.49 -14.22
CA GLU A 35 10.01 2.52 -15.07
C GLU A 35 9.10 3.73 -15.25
N ASP A 36 7.82 3.60 -14.92
CA ASP A 36 6.79 4.62 -15.05
C ASP A 36 6.21 5.05 -13.70
N THR A 37 5.47 6.16 -13.72
CA THR A 37 4.67 6.57 -12.57
C THR A 37 3.45 5.68 -12.47
N CYS A 38 3.26 5.04 -11.32
CA CYS A 38 2.18 4.08 -11.09
C CYS A 38 1.36 4.49 -9.87
N THR A 39 0.03 4.42 -9.98
CA THR A 39 -0.87 4.59 -8.84
C THR A 39 -1.47 3.25 -8.44
N VAL A 40 -1.36 2.91 -7.15
CA VAL A 40 -1.99 1.73 -6.56
C VAL A 40 -3.12 2.18 -5.65
N ASP A 41 -4.36 1.81 -5.99
CA ASP A 41 -5.58 2.19 -5.28
C ASP A 41 -6.19 0.99 -4.53
N ASN A 42 -7.25 1.25 -3.76
CA ASN A 42 -8.03 0.31 -2.97
C ASN A 42 -7.17 -0.40 -1.91
N ILE A 43 -6.19 0.29 -1.33
CA ILE A 43 -5.31 -0.26 -0.31
C ILE A 43 -5.98 -0.15 1.07
N ALA A 44 -6.02 -1.26 1.79
CA ALA A 44 -6.30 -1.26 3.22
C ALA A 44 -4.99 -0.96 3.96
N LEU A 45 -4.92 0.19 4.63
CA LEU A 45 -3.71 0.60 5.34
C LEU A 45 -3.36 -0.41 6.44
N SER A 46 -2.10 -0.76 6.51
CA SER A 46 -1.56 -1.66 7.53
C SER A 46 -0.11 -1.30 7.80
N LYS A 47 0.41 -1.73 8.96
CA LYS A 47 1.82 -1.54 9.32
C LYS A 47 2.79 -2.11 8.29
N ASP A 48 2.38 -3.18 7.60
CA ASP A 48 3.19 -3.78 6.54
C ASP A 48 3.29 -2.87 5.31
N ILE A 49 2.19 -2.24 4.91
CA ILE A 49 2.17 -1.26 3.79
C ILE A 49 2.97 -0.02 4.17
N GLU A 50 2.82 0.48 5.40
CA GLU A 50 3.60 1.61 5.91
C GLU A 50 5.10 1.31 5.89
N ALA A 51 5.50 0.09 6.30
CA ALA A 51 6.89 -0.35 6.22
C ALA A 51 7.39 -0.42 4.77
N THR A 52 6.62 -1.00 3.86
CA THR A 52 6.95 -1.03 2.41
C THR A 52 7.17 0.36 1.84
N ASN A 53 6.26 1.29 2.10
CA ASN A 53 6.36 2.67 1.62
C ASN A 53 7.60 3.38 2.19
N ARG A 54 7.93 3.16 3.47
CA ARG A 54 9.18 3.69 4.06
C ARG A 54 10.42 3.11 3.41
N CYS A 55 10.44 1.81 3.10
CA CYS A 55 11.57 1.18 2.40
C CYS A 55 11.74 1.74 0.98
N LEU A 56 10.65 1.89 0.22
CA LEU A 56 10.69 2.48 -1.12
C LEU A 56 11.16 3.94 -1.09
N ALA A 57 10.67 4.74 -0.14
CA ALA A 57 11.13 6.11 0.05
C ALA A 57 12.63 6.18 0.42
N ALA A 58 13.12 5.29 1.28
CA ALA A 58 14.54 5.18 1.62
C ALA A 58 15.43 4.74 0.46
N LEU A 59 14.83 4.20 -0.60
CA LEU A 59 15.48 3.87 -1.85
C LEU A 59 15.34 4.97 -2.90
N ASP A 60 14.96 6.19 -2.50
CA ASP A 60 14.74 7.35 -3.39
C ASP A 60 13.64 7.15 -4.43
N VAL A 61 12.60 6.36 -4.12
CA VAL A 61 11.37 6.29 -4.91
C VAL A 61 10.42 7.42 -4.47
N PRO A 62 10.03 8.37 -5.35
CA PRO A 62 9.04 9.38 -5.03
C PRO A 62 7.71 8.73 -4.67
N LEU A 63 7.14 9.11 -3.52
CA LEU A 63 5.91 8.53 -3.01
C LEU A 63 4.98 9.63 -2.49
N THR A 64 3.74 9.61 -2.94
CA THR A 64 2.70 10.55 -2.51
C THR A 64 1.37 9.84 -2.29
N GLU A 65 0.56 10.32 -1.35
CA GLU A 65 -0.83 9.87 -1.22
C GLU A 65 -1.66 10.43 -2.37
N ALA A 66 -2.57 9.61 -2.91
CA ALA A 66 -3.53 9.97 -3.94
C ALA A 66 -4.96 9.82 -3.42
N GLU A 67 -5.92 10.44 -4.12
CA GLU A 67 -7.33 10.29 -3.80
C GLU A 67 -7.81 8.86 -4.09
N PRO A 68 -8.36 8.13 -3.09
CA PRO A 68 -8.82 6.76 -3.27
C PRO A 68 -10.18 6.71 -3.97
N ALA A 69 -10.42 5.72 -4.84
CA ALA A 69 -11.72 5.54 -5.47
C ALA A 69 -12.84 5.08 -4.51
N ALA A 70 -12.48 4.53 -3.35
CA ALA A 70 -13.43 4.00 -2.37
C ALA A 70 -13.19 4.57 -0.96
N ALA A 71 -14.28 4.92 -0.28
CA ALA A 71 -14.23 5.41 1.10
C ALA A 71 -13.55 4.39 2.04
N GLY A 72 -12.74 4.89 2.97
CA GLY A 72 -12.00 4.06 3.92
C GLY A 72 -10.83 3.28 3.30
N ARG A 73 -10.44 3.58 2.07
CA ARG A 73 -9.23 3.07 1.42
C ARG A 73 -8.18 4.15 1.27
N LYS A 74 -6.99 3.73 0.88
CA LYS A 74 -5.87 4.59 0.51
C LYS A 74 -5.44 4.29 -0.92
N ALA A 75 -4.89 5.30 -1.57
CA ALA A 75 -4.17 5.18 -2.81
C ALA A 75 -2.79 5.84 -2.67
N PHE A 76 -1.78 5.28 -3.33
CA PHE A 76 -0.44 5.86 -3.37
C PHE A 76 0.04 5.93 -4.82
N THR A 77 0.66 7.06 -5.16
CA THR A 77 1.36 7.25 -6.43
C THR A 77 2.85 7.14 -6.20
N TYR A 78 3.48 6.25 -6.96
CA TYR A 78 4.91 5.97 -6.98
C TYR A 78 5.49 6.57 -8.26
N GLY A 79 6.42 7.49 -8.12
CA GLY A 79 7.09 8.14 -9.24
C GLY A 79 8.31 7.36 -9.73
N LYS A 80 8.88 7.81 -10.85
CA LYS A 80 10.16 7.29 -11.34
C LYS A 80 11.27 7.68 -10.35
N GLY A 81 11.94 6.69 -9.78
CA GLY A 81 13.04 6.89 -8.84
C GLY A 81 13.74 5.58 -8.51
N GLY A 82 14.58 5.59 -7.49
CA GLY A 82 15.44 4.45 -7.16
C GLY A 82 16.91 4.81 -7.18
N ALA A 83 17.60 4.65 -6.05
CA ALA A 83 19.04 4.86 -5.94
C ALA A 83 19.85 3.99 -6.93
N TRP A 84 19.31 2.83 -7.33
CA TRP A 84 19.92 1.93 -8.33
C TRP A 84 19.99 2.52 -9.74
N ARG A 85 19.13 3.49 -10.10
CA ARG A 85 19.14 4.08 -11.45
C ARG A 85 20.41 4.87 -11.75
N GLN A 86 21.15 5.30 -10.73
CA GLN A 86 22.45 5.94 -10.90
C GLN A 86 23.55 4.93 -11.26
N LEU A 87 23.31 3.64 -11.03
CA LEU A 87 24.25 2.55 -11.32
C LEU A 87 24.13 2.05 -12.75
N ASP A 88 22.97 2.21 -13.39
CA ASP A 88 22.69 1.76 -14.76
C ASP A 88 23.36 2.65 -15.84
N GLY A 89 24.03 3.73 -15.43
CA GLY A 89 24.76 4.67 -16.31
C GLY A 89 26.29 4.51 -16.30
N ALA A 90 26.83 3.44 -15.72
CA ALA A 90 28.27 3.15 -15.63
C ALA A 90 28.71 2.04 -16.60
#